data_AF-A0A2E0VNT1-F1
#
_entry.id   AF-A0A2E0VNT1-F1
#
_cell.length_a   1.000
_cell.length_b   1.000
_cell.length_c   1.000
_cell.angle_alpha   90.00
_cell.angle_beta   90.00
_cell.angle_gamma   90.00
#
_symmetry.space_group_name_H-M   'P 1'
#
loop_
_entity.id
_entity.type
_entity.pdbx_description
1 polymer ?
#
loop_
_entity_poly.entity_id
_entity_poly.type
_entity_poly.pdbx_seq_one_letter_code
_entity_poly.pdbx_strand_id
1 'polypeptide(L)'
;MAERISRKEKALKTLAGYFQRNGCIRWVDPEMKEKLGYKKYKKGYEVRLVAQNEKELAALEKALKAAGFKHGKPYPKNKQTIIPIYGKEQVERFIDEVETFAV
;
A
#
# COMPACT_ATOMS: atom_id res chain seq x y z
N MET A 1 8.34 -0.34 -31.65
CA MET A 1 9.32 -0.44 -30.56
C MET A 1 8.59 -0.90 -29.30
N ALA A 2 8.96 -2.03 -28.72
CA ALA A 2 8.39 -2.46 -27.45
C ALA A 2 8.95 -1.56 -26.34
N GLU A 3 8.11 -0.68 -25.80
CA GLU A 3 8.42 0.10 -24.60
C GLU A 3 8.90 -0.88 -23.52
N ARG A 4 10.17 -0.76 -23.13
CA ARG A 4 10.72 -1.48 -21.99
C ARG A 4 10.06 -0.88 -20.76
N ILE A 5 8.89 -1.42 -20.40
CA ILE A 5 8.23 -1.10 -19.13
C ILE A 5 9.28 -1.32 -18.04
N SER A 6 9.61 -0.25 -17.31
CA SER A 6 10.61 -0.29 -16.26
C SER A 6 10.17 -1.31 -15.21
N ARG A 7 11.15 -1.98 -14.58
CA ARG A 7 10.89 -2.97 -13.51
C ARG A 7 10.03 -2.38 -12.39
N LYS A 8 10.15 -1.07 -12.19
CA LYS A 8 9.34 -0.27 -11.27
C LYS A 8 7.87 -0.19 -11.70
N GLU A 9 7.60 0.17 -12.96
CA GLU A 9 6.23 0.29 -13.49
C GLU A 9 5.50 -1.05 -13.49
N LYS A 10 6.20 -2.14 -13.84
CA LYS A 10 5.62 -3.49 -13.77
C LYS A 10 5.26 -3.87 -12.33
N ALA A 11 6.06 -3.44 -11.36
CA ALA A 11 5.76 -3.61 -9.94
C ALA A 11 4.57 -2.74 -9.50
N LEU A 12 4.48 -1.49 -9.94
CA LEU A 12 3.35 -0.60 -9.65
C LEU A 12 2.04 -1.14 -10.21
N LYS A 13 2.03 -1.62 -11.45
CA LYS A 13 0.85 -2.27 -12.05
C LYS A 13 0.42 -3.51 -11.28
N THR A 14 1.38 -4.29 -10.78
CA THR A 14 1.10 -5.43 -9.90
C THR A 14 0.47 -4.97 -8.58
N LEU A 15 1.04 -3.94 -7.95
CA LEU A 15 0.53 -3.34 -6.71
C LEU A 15 -0.87 -2.76 -6.89
N ALA A 16 -1.15 -2.11 -8.02
CA ALA A 16 -2.46 -1.59 -8.38
C ALA A 16 -3.51 -2.69 -8.44
N GLY A 17 -3.19 -3.84 -9.05
CA GLY A 17 -4.07 -5.00 -9.09
C GLY A 17 -4.40 -5.55 -7.69
N TYR A 18 -3.38 -5.67 -6.81
CA TYR A 18 -3.61 -6.08 -5.42
C TYR A 18 -4.44 -5.06 -4.64
N PHE A 19 -4.18 -3.78 -4.89
CA PHE A 19 -4.85 -2.67 -4.23
C PHE A 19 -6.33 -2.59 -4.63
N GLN A 20 -6.66 -2.69 -5.92
CA GLN A 20 -8.05 -2.73 -6.39
C GLN A 20 -8.81 -3.97 -5.88
N ARG A 21 -8.11 -5.11 -5.76
CA ARG A 21 -8.76 -6.37 -5.37
C ARG A 21 -9.21 -6.38 -3.92
N ASN A 22 -8.34 -5.96 -2.98
CA ASN A 22 -8.60 -6.01 -1.54
C ASN A 22 -7.79 -4.98 -0.73
N GLY A 23 -7.14 -4.01 -1.40
CA GLY A 23 -6.39 -2.96 -0.73
C GLY A 23 -7.32 -2.00 0.01
N CYS A 24 -6.86 -1.51 1.16
CA CYS A 24 -7.60 -0.53 1.94
C CYS A 24 -6.66 0.56 2.43
N ILE A 25 -7.01 1.82 2.17
CA ILE A 25 -6.29 2.97 2.71
C ILE A 25 -7.04 3.42 3.95
N ARG A 26 -6.31 3.52 5.06
CA ARG A 26 -6.75 4.27 6.22
C ARG A 26 -6.16 5.66 6.12
N TRP A 27 -6.98 6.59 5.63
CA TRP A 27 -6.69 8.01 5.67
C TRP A 27 -6.77 8.54 7.09
N VAL A 28 -5.90 9.50 7.40
CA VAL A 28 -6.09 10.36 8.56
C VAL A 28 -7.17 11.34 8.19
N ASP A 29 -8.23 11.35 8.98
CA ASP A 29 -9.35 12.25 8.84
C ASP A 29 -8.96 13.59 9.51
N PRO A 30 -8.68 14.65 8.73
CA PRO A 30 -8.12 15.89 9.24
C PRO A 30 -9.07 16.61 10.20
N GLU A 31 -10.39 16.54 9.94
CA GLU A 31 -11.43 17.11 10.81
C GLU A 31 -11.45 16.41 12.18
N MET A 32 -11.34 15.08 12.20
CA MET A 32 -11.23 14.33 13.46
C MET A 32 -9.92 14.58 14.19
N LYS A 33 -8.82 14.80 13.47
CA LYS A 33 -7.52 15.13 14.07
C LYS A 33 -7.57 16.49 14.78
N GLU A 34 -8.22 17.47 14.17
CA GLU A 34 -8.42 18.79 14.76
C GLU A 34 -9.36 18.73 15.97
N LYS A 35 -10.47 17.97 15.88
CA LYS A 35 -11.44 17.79 16.97
C LYS A 35 -10.92 17.02 18.19
N LEU A 36 -10.17 15.93 17.98
CA LEU A 36 -9.72 15.05 19.07
C LEU A 36 -8.37 15.45 19.66
N GLY A 37 -7.60 16.27 18.93
CA GLY A 37 -6.25 16.66 19.30
C GLY A 37 -5.24 15.50 19.22
N TYR A 38 -3.96 15.86 19.16
CA TYR A 38 -2.81 14.95 19.02
C TYR A 38 -2.72 13.88 20.13
N LYS A 39 -3.31 14.12 21.31
CA LYS A 39 -3.31 13.17 22.44
C LYS A 39 -4.29 12.01 22.28
N LYS A 40 -5.43 12.20 21.60
CA LYS A 40 -6.45 11.15 21.41
C LYS A 40 -6.44 10.57 19.99
N TYR A 41 -6.05 11.35 18.98
CA TYR A 41 -6.00 10.89 17.60
C TYR A 41 -4.63 10.26 17.26
N LYS A 42 -4.46 8.98 17.65
CA LYS A 42 -3.23 8.20 17.38
C LYS A 42 -3.21 7.52 16.01
N LYS A 43 -4.20 7.77 15.14
CA LYS A 43 -4.27 7.13 13.82
C LYS A 43 -3.34 7.85 12.85
N GLY A 44 -2.47 7.10 12.21
CA GLY A 44 -1.60 7.56 11.13
C GLY A 44 -2.08 7.08 9.77
N TYR A 45 -1.46 7.62 8.72
CA TYR A 45 -1.67 7.17 7.35
C TYR A 45 -1.15 5.74 7.19
N GLU A 46 -2.02 4.84 6.74
CA GLU A 46 -1.69 3.43 6.55
C GLU A 46 -2.38 2.89 5.30
N VAL A 47 -1.61 2.26 4.41
CA VAL A 47 -2.17 1.45 3.32
C VAL A 47 -2.04 -0.01 3.71
N ARG A 48 -3.11 -0.78 3.57
CA ARG A 48 -3.11 -2.22 3.82
C ARG A 48 -3.28 -2.95 2.51
N LEU A 49 -2.28 -3.75 2.16
CA LEU A 49 -2.36 -4.68 1.03
C LEU A 49 -2.64 -6.08 1.57
N VAL A 50 -3.44 -6.84 0.83
CA VAL A 50 -3.91 -8.16 1.26
C VAL A 50 -3.36 -9.22 0.32
N ALA A 51 -2.60 -10.16 0.86
CA ALA A 51 -2.20 -11.39 0.21
C ALA A 51 -3.10 -12.54 0.68
N GLN A 52 -3.54 -13.44 -0.20
CA GLN A 52 -4.33 -14.62 0.18
C GLN A 52 -3.47 -15.85 0.46
N ASN A 53 -2.21 -15.84 0.00
CA ASN A 53 -1.27 -16.94 0.21
C ASN A 53 0.17 -16.41 0.29
N GLU A 54 1.10 -17.27 0.71
CA GLU A 54 2.52 -16.93 0.84
C GLU A 54 3.18 -16.53 -0.49
N LYS A 55 2.71 -17.06 -1.62
CA LYS A 55 3.24 -16.67 -2.94
C LYS A 55 2.87 -15.22 -3.28
N GLU A 56 1.63 -14.82 -3.00
CA GLU A 56 1.18 -13.44 -3.16
C GLU A 56 1.89 -12.49 -2.19
N LEU A 57 2.13 -12.93 -0.96
CA LEU A 57 2.93 -12.17 0.02
C LEU A 57 4.34 -11.89 -0.52
N ALA A 58 5.04 -12.93 -0.96
CA ALA A 58 6.38 -12.78 -1.52
C ALA A 58 6.39 -11.95 -2.81
N ALA A 59 5.34 -12.03 -3.63
CA ALA A 59 5.18 -11.20 -4.82
C ALA A 59 4.96 -9.72 -4.44
N LEU A 60 4.13 -9.45 -3.45
CA LEU A 60 3.87 -8.11 -2.92
C LEU A 60 5.14 -7.49 -2.32
N GLU A 61 5.87 -8.22 -1.48
CA GLU A 61 7.13 -7.72 -0.90
C GLU A 61 8.16 -7.39 -1.99
N LYS A 62 8.30 -8.26 -3.00
CA LYS A 62 9.17 -8.00 -4.15
C LYS A 62 8.72 -6.79 -4.96
N ALA A 63 7.42 -6.63 -5.18
CA ALA A 63 6.87 -5.50 -5.92
C ALA A 63 7.05 -4.19 -5.15
N LEU A 64 6.78 -4.18 -3.84
CA LEU A 64 7.02 -3.02 -2.97
C LEU A 64 8.49 -2.62 -2.96
N LYS A 65 9.40 -3.59 -2.81
CA LYS A 65 10.84 -3.34 -2.87
C LYS A 65 11.29 -2.80 -4.23
N ALA A 66 10.76 -3.36 -5.33
CA ALA A 66 11.07 -2.90 -6.69
C ALA A 66 10.52 -1.51 -7.00
N ALA A 67 9.37 -1.14 -6.40
CA ALA A 67 8.79 0.19 -6.46
C ALA A 67 9.44 1.20 -5.49
N GLY A 68 10.29 0.71 -4.57
CA GLY A 68 11.00 1.53 -3.59
C GLY A 68 10.14 1.94 -2.39
N PHE A 69 9.10 1.18 -2.07
CA PHE A 69 8.28 1.38 -0.87
C PHE A 69 8.79 0.53 0.30
N LYS A 70 8.74 1.11 1.50
CA LYS A 70 8.97 0.41 2.76
C LYS A 70 7.64 0.01 3.36
N HIS A 71 7.42 -1.29 3.54
CA HIS A 71 6.29 -1.79 4.30
C HIS A 71 6.68 -2.15 5.73
N GLY A 72 5.69 -2.13 6.61
CA GLY A 72 5.79 -2.69 7.94
C GLY A 72 5.77 -4.22 7.93
N LYS A 73 5.73 -4.80 9.13
CA LYS A 73 5.72 -6.24 9.33
C LYS A 73 4.40 -6.84 8.81
N PRO A 74 4.44 -7.78 7.85
CA PRO A 74 3.26 -8.52 7.44
C PRO A 74 2.66 -9.28 8.63
N TYR A 75 1.34 -9.31 8.72
CA TYR A 75 0.65 -10.02 9.79
C TYR A 75 -0.54 -10.83 9.25
N PRO A 76 -0.78 -12.04 9.78
CA PRO A 76 -1.92 -12.83 9.37
C PRO A 76 -3.22 -12.21 9.90
N LYS A 77 -4.25 -12.17 9.04
CA LYS A 77 -5.64 -11.85 9.37
C LYS A 77 -6.54 -12.90 8.74
N ASN A 78 -7.09 -13.79 9.57
CA ASN A 78 -7.85 -14.96 9.11
C ASN A 78 -7.04 -15.82 8.12
N LYS A 79 -7.58 -16.10 6.93
CA LYS A 79 -6.92 -16.86 5.84
C LYS A 79 -6.09 -15.97 4.91
N GLN A 80 -5.77 -14.75 5.32
CA GLN A 80 -5.06 -13.75 4.51
C GLN A 80 -3.89 -13.18 5.30
N THR A 81 -2.92 -12.61 4.60
CA THR A 81 -1.82 -11.86 5.20
C THR A 81 -1.92 -10.40 4.78
N ILE A 82 -1.86 -9.51 5.75
CA ILE A 82 -1.89 -8.06 5.50
C ILE A 82 -0.47 -7.51 5.57
N ILE A 83 -0.13 -6.68 4.60
CA ILE A 83 1.10 -5.92 4.54
C ILE A 83 0.74 -4.45 4.74
N PRO A 84 1.02 -3.87 5.91
CA PRO A 84 0.78 -2.45 6.15
C PRO A 84 1.93 -1.62 5.58
N ILE A 85 1.63 -0.48 4.96
CA ILE A 85 2.58 0.55 4.55
C ILE A 85 2.28 1.77 5.42
N TYR A 86 3.28 2.18 6.20
CA TYR A 86 3.15 3.29 7.14
C TYR A 86 3.81 4.55 6.60
N GLY A 87 3.25 5.69 7.02
CA GLY A 87 3.83 7.00 6.80
C GLY A 87 3.06 7.77 5.73
N LYS A 88 2.75 9.04 6.05
CA LYS A 88 1.97 9.93 5.17
C LYS A 88 2.56 9.99 3.77
N GLU A 89 3.85 10.28 3.68
CA GLU A 89 4.58 10.44 2.41
C GLU A 89 4.59 9.15 1.57
N GLN A 90 4.73 7.99 2.20
CA GLN A 90 4.69 6.70 1.48
C GLN A 90 3.29 6.36 1.00
N VAL A 91 2.26 6.67 1.79
CA VAL A 91 0.86 6.45 1.43
C VAL A 91 0.45 7.36 0.29
N GLU A 92 0.74 8.67 0.37
CA GLU A 92 0.46 9.64 -0.70
C GLU A 92 1.16 9.22 -2.00
N ARG A 93 2.46 8.92 -1.92
CA ARG A 93 3.22 8.46 -3.08
C ARG A 93 2.71 7.13 -3.64
N PHE A 94 2.31 6.20 -2.78
CA PHE A 94 1.74 4.92 -3.23
C PHE A 94 0.47 5.15 -4.04
N ILE A 95 -0.39 6.07 -3.61
CA ILE A 95 -1.67 6.35 -4.25
C ILE A 95 -1.46 7.05 -5.57
N ASP A 96 -0.63 8.09 -5.60
CA ASP A 96 -0.26 8.81 -6.83
C ASP A 96 0.32 7.86 -7.89
N GLU A 97 1.28 7.02 -7.47
CA GLU A 97 1.89 6.05 -8.37
C GLU A 97 0.89 4.96 -8.78
N VAL A 98 0.05 4.44 -7.88
CA VAL A 98 -0.91 3.36 -8.21
C VAL A 98 -2.08 3.87 -9.06
N GLU A 99 -2.60 5.06 -8.79
CA GLU A 99 -3.71 5.68 -9.53
C GLU A 99 -3.34 5.88 -11.00
N THR A 100 -2.09 6.27 -11.27
CA THR A 100 -1.53 6.38 -12.63
C THR A 100 -1.60 5.06 -13.42
N PHE A 101 -1.47 3.90 -12.77
CA PHE A 101 -1.50 2.58 -13.43
C PHE A 101 -2.83 1.82 -13.21
N ALA A 102 -3.79 2.43 -12.53
CA ALA A 102 -5.12 1.86 -12.27
C ALA A 102 -6.12 2.12 -13.40
N VAL A 103 -5.75 2.92 -14.41
CA VAL A 103 -6.52 3.26 -15.62
C VAL A 103 -6.41 2.19 -16.70
#